data_AF-A0AAD6E519-F1
#
_entry.id   AF-A0AAD6E519-F1
#
_cell.length_a   1.000
_cell.length_b   1.000
_cell.length_c   1.000
_cell.angle_alpha   90.00
_cell.angle_beta   90.00
_cell.angle_gamma   90.00
#
_symmetry.space_group_name_H-M   'P 1'
#
loop_
_entity.id
_entity.type
_entity.pdbx_description
1 polymer ?
#
loop_
_entity_poly.entity_id
_entity_poly.type
_entity_poly.pdbx_seq_one_letter_code
_entity_poly.pdbx_strand_id
1 'polypeptide(L)'
;MIFSTTISRPLQLATRTLQWSSAVIVMGLTSYFIKHGPHGQHILYQEVIAVLSVVFFLPAFISPFLPTALSKFVLLIDVVFSYLWLTAFIFAAQDYNKSKTLCYFNSPPGVTCPRKKANESFIFLAFIFTFFGMFLEVAALWAYRKENAPTSTNQEKNDGTRAPLDAPVGPAPTTTV
;
A
#
# COMPACT_ATOMS: atom_id res chain seq x y z
N MET A 1 3.57 19.70 -9.44
CA MET A 1 2.29 18.99 -9.57
C MET A 1 2.52 17.76 -10.46
N ILE A 2 2.96 16.63 -9.90
CA ILE A 2 3.33 15.43 -10.71
C ILE A 2 2.35 14.26 -10.51
N PHE A 3 1.52 14.27 -9.47
CA PHE A 3 0.46 13.28 -9.29
C PHE A 3 -0.89 13.92 -9.63
N SER A 4 -1.23 13.94 -10.93
CA SER A 4 -2.61 14.18 -11.34
C SER A 4 -3.46 13.01 -10.86
N THR A 5 -4.54 13.28 -10.14
CA THR A 5 -5.49 12.28 -9.62
C THR A 5 -6.02 11.34 -10.70
N THR A 6 -6.00 11.80 -11.96
CA THR A 6 -6.37 11.04 -13.16
C THR A 6 -5.39 9.90 -13.48
N ILE A 7 -4.10 10.02 -13.11
CA ILE A 7 -3.06 9.01 -13.42
C ILE A 7 -2.73 8.16 -12.18
N SER A 8 -2.78 8.74 -10.98
CA SER A 8 -2.45 8.00 -9.76
C SER A 8 -3.45 6.89 -9.44
N ARG A 9 -4.74 7.14 -9.65
CA ARG A 9 -5.82 6.15 -9.40
C ARG A 9 -5.74 4.89 -10.27
N PRO A 10 -5.64 4.97 -11.62
CA PRO A 10 -5.51 3.78 -12.45
C PRO A 10 -4.19 3.04 -12.20
N LEU A 11 -3.10 3.77 -11.94
CA LEU A 11 -1.81 3.14 -11.59
C LEU A 11 -1.90 2.37 -10.27
N GLN A 12 -2.52 2.96 -9.25
CA GLN A 12 -2.77 2.30 -7.97
C GLN A 12 -3.65 1.08 -8.16
N LEU A 13 -4.76 1.17 -8.92
CA LEU A 13 -5.61 0.02 -9.19
C LEU A 13 -4.87 -1.10 -9.95
N ALA A 14 -4.04 -0.75 -10.94
CA ALA A 14 -3.25 -1.70 -11.71
C ALA A 14 -2.25 -2.45 -10.81
N THR A 15 -1.49 -1.73 -9.98
CA THR A 15 -0.56 -2.34 -9.02
C THR A 15 -1.27 -3.24 -8.01
N ARG A 16 -2.45 -2.86 -7.53
CA ARG A 16 -3.30 -3.70 -6.65
C ARG A 16 -3.79 -4.96 -7.33
N THR A 17 -4.17 -4.84 -8.60
CA THR A 17 -4.62 -5.98 -9.41
C THR A 17 -3.47 -6.96 -9.64
N LEU A 18 -2.27 -6.46 -9.94
CA LEU A 18 -1.07 -7.27 -10.12
C LEU A 18 -0.60 -7.94 -8.83
N GLN A 19 -0.69 -7.23 -7.70
CA GLN A 19 -0.45 -7.78 -6.36
C GLN A 19 -1.42 -8.93 -6.06
N TRP A 20 -2.72 -8.71 -6.27
CA TRP A 20 -3.76 -9.70 -6.01
C TRP A 20 -3.65 -10.92 -6.93
N SER A 21 -3.45 -10.71 -8.24
CA SER A 21 -3.31 -11.81 -9.20
C SER A 21 -2.08 -12.67 -8.91
N SER A 22 -0.97 -12.04 -8.49
CA SER A 22 0.25 -12.76 -8.08
C SER A 22 -0.01 -13.65 -6.86
N ALA A 23 -0.73 -13.14 -5.85
CA ALA A 23 -1.12 -13.92 -4.67
C ALA A 23 -2.03 -15.13 -5.03
N VAL A 24 -3.01 -14.93 -5.92
CA VAL A 24 -3.89 -16.01 -6.41
C VAL A 24 -3.10 -17.08 -7.16
N ILE A 25 -2.12 -16.68 -7.98
CA ILE A 25 -1.27 -17.64 -8.71
C ILE A 25 -0.42 -18.47 -7.73
N VAL A 26 0.19 -17.85 -6.72
CA VAL A 26 0.96 -18.56 -5.68
C VAL A 26 0.05 -19.51 -4.90
N MET A 27 -1.17 -19.09 -4.54
CA MET A 27 -2.17 -19.97 -3.90
C MET A 27 -2.45 -21.20 -4.77
N GLY A 28 -2.73 -21.00 -6.07
CA GLY A 28 -3.00 -22.12 -6.99
C GLY A 28 -1.81 -23.08 -7.16
N LEU A 29 -0.59 -22.56 -7.26
CA LEU A 29 0.64 -23.36 -7.36
C LEU A 29 0.93 -24.15 -6.08
N THR A 30 0.82 -23.51 -4.91
CA THR A 30 1.06 -24.15 -3.62
C THR A 30 0.00 -25.21 -3.31
N SER A 31 -1.28 -24.95 -3.57
CA SER A 31 -2.34 -25.97 -3.46
C SER A 31 -2.13 -27.15 -4.42
N TYR A 32 -1.64 -26.91 -5.64
CA TYR A 32 -1.28 -27.98 -6.57
C TYR A 32 -0.17 -28.87 -6.01
N PHE A 33 0.86 -28.27 -5.37
CA PHE A 33 1.96 -29.01 -4.74
C PHE A 33 1.49 -29.83 -3.54
N ILE A 34 0.54 -29.34 -2.77
CA ILE A 34 -0.03 -30.05 -1.61
C ILE A 34 -0.89 -31.23 -2.03
N LYS A 35 -1.60 -31.12 -3.16
CA LYS A 35 -2.39 -32.23 -3.70
C LYS A 35 -1.53 -33.38 -4.25
N HIS A 36 -0.37 -33.08 -4.83
CA HIS A 36 0.46 -34.06 -5.56
C HIS A 36 1.73 -34.50 -4.83
N GLY A 37 2.10 -33.85 -3.72
CA GLY A 37 3.37 -34.11 -3.04
C GLY A 37 3.23 -34.13 -1.52
N PRO A 38 4.26 -34.62 -0.81
CA PRO A 38 4.28 -34.64 0.65
C PRO A 38 4.21 -33.22 1.23
N HIS A 39 3.50 -33.10 2.35
CA HIS A 39 3.24 -31.83 3.03
C HIS A 39 4.53 -31.24 3.61
N GLY A 40 5.21 -30.39 2.83
CA GLY A 40 6.35 -29.62 3.30
C GLY A 40 5.90 -28.42 4.14
N GLN A 41 6.49 -28.23 5.32
CA GLN A 41 6.19 -27.10 6.22
C GLN A 41 6.34 -25.72 5.53
N HIS A 42 7.34 -25.56 4.67
CA HIS A 42 7.56 -24.32 3.91
C HIS A 42 6.46 -24.03 2.88
N ILE A 43 5.87 -25.07 2.28
CA ILE A 43 4.79 -24.95 1.29
C ILE A 43 3.49 -24.55 1.98
N LEU A 44 3.23 -25.13 3.16
CA LEU A 44 2.07 -24.79 3.99
C LEU A 44 2.16 -23.33 4.47
N TYR A 45 3.35 -22.86 4.85
CA TYR A 45 3.57 -21.45 5.19
C TYR A 45 3.27 -20.50 4.01
N GLN A 46 3.76 -20.84 2.81
CA GLN A 46 3.49 -20.06 1.59
C GLN A 46 2.00 -20.05 1.23
N GLU A 47 1.31 -21.18 1.35
CA GLU A 47 -0.13 -21.29 1.08
C GLU A 47 -0.94 -20.43 2.04
N VAL A 48 -0.65 -20.47 3.35
CA VAL A 48 -1.36 -19.64 4.35
C VAL A 48 -1.20 -18.16 4.05
N ILE A 49 0.02 -17.70 3.72
CA ILE A 49 0.25 -16.30 3.34
C ILE A 49 -0.51 -15.94 2.07
N ALA A 50 -0.53 -16.83 1.06
CA ALA A 50 -1.25 -16.63 -0.18
C ALA A 50 -2.77 -16.53 0.05
N VAL A 51 -3.36 -17.42 0.86
CA VAL A 51 -4.80 -17.39 1.17
C VAL A 51 -5.18 -16.13 1.95
N LEU A 52 -4.41 -15.78 2.99
CA LEU A 52 -4.67 -14.57 3.77
C LEU A 52 -4.55 -13.31 2.90
N SER A 53 -3.54 -13.23 2.04
CA SER A 53 -3.37 -12.07 1.15
C SER A 53 -4.53 -11.91 0.16
N VAL A 54 -5.05 -13.00 -0.41
CA VAL A 54 -6.21 -12.94 -1.31
C VAL A 54 -7.43 -12.32 -0.62
N VAL A 55 -7.67 -12.67 0.65
CA VAL A 55 -8.81 -12.14 1.42
C VAL A 55 -8.57 -10.69 1.84
N PHE A 56 -7.40 -10.39 2.41
CA PHE A 56 -7.09 -9.06 2.96
C PHE A 56 -6.78 -8.01 1.88
N PHE A 57 -6.47 -8.41 0.64
CA PHE A 57 -6.28 -7.47 -0.46
C PHE A 57 -7.59 -7.07 -1.16
N LEU A 58 -8.73 -7.74 -0.88
CA LEU A 58 -10.03 -7.34 -1.44
C LEU A 58 -10.45 -5.91 -1.02
N PRO A 59 -10.37 -5.52 0.27
CA PRO A 59 -10.62 -4.14 0.68
C PRO A 59 -9.68 -3.12 0.02
N ALA A 60 -8.47 -3.53 -0.37
CA ALA A 60 -7.49 -2.64 -0.99
C ALA A 60 -7.93 -2.15 -2.39
N PHE A 61 -8.84 -2.86 -3.08
CA PHE A 61 -9.46 -2.38 -4.33
C PHE A 61 -10.42 -1.21 -4.12
N ILE A 62 -10.96 -1.06 -2.91
CA ILE A 62 -11.92 -0.02 -2.54
C ILE A 62 -11.18 1.24 -2.01
N SER A 63 -9.93 1.09 -1.55
CA SER A 63 -9.04 2.18 -1.09
C SER A 63 -9.00 3.42 -2.00
N PRO A 64 -8.89 3.28 -3.35
CA PRO A 64 -8.81 4.44 -4.26
C PRO A 64 -10.08 5.32 -4.25
N PHE A 65 -11.20 4.78 -3.76
CA PHE A 65 -12.49 5.46 -3.73
C PHE A 65 -12.82 6.09 -2.34
N LEU A 66 -12.12 5.67 -1.27
CA LEU A 66 -12.36 6.11 0.12
C LEU A 66 -11.03 6.46 0.83
N PRO A 67 -10.38 7.58 0.46
CA PRO A 67 -8.99 7.89 0.84
C PRO A 67 -8.78 8.19 2.34
N THR A 68 -9.81 8.54 3.11
CA THR A 68 -9.65 9.03 4.49
C THR A 68 -9.74 7.96 5.57
N ALA A 69 -10.60 6.96 5.41
CA ALA A 69 -10.84 5.92 6.42
C ALA A 69 -10.12 4.60 6.11
N LEU A 70 -10.07 4.20 4.84
CA LEU A 70 -9.56 2.87 4.46
C LEU A 70 -8.05 2.85 4.18
N SER A 71 -7.48 3.97 3.71
CA SER A 71 -6.07 4.01 3.29
C SER A 71 -5.08 3.71 4.44
N LYS A 72 -5.35 4.14 5.67
CA LYS A 72 -4.50 3.81 6.85
C LYS A 72 -4.50 2.32 7.17
N PHE A 73 -5.65 1.66 7.06
CA PHE A 73 -5.79 0.23 7.33
C PHE A 73 -5.12 -0.60 6.24
N VAL A 74 -5.30 -0.21 4.97
CA VAL A 74 -4.67 -0.85 3.80
C VAL A 74 -3.14 -0.72 3.88
N LEU A 75 -2.62 0.44 4.27
CA LEU A 75 -1.17 0.63 4.48
C LEU A 75 -0.62 -0.34 5.54
N LEU A 76 -1.30 -0.51 6.67
CA LEU A 76 -0.88 -1.44 7.72
C LEU A 76 -0.85 -2.89 7.18
N ILE A 77 -1.89 -3.30 6.46
CA ILE A 77 -1.95 -4.60 5.81
C ILE A 77 -0.77 -4.78 4.85
N ASP A 78 -0.47 -3.79 4.01
CA ASP A 78 0.65 -3.86 3.06
C ASP A 78 2.01 -4.00 3.75
N VAL A 79 2.22 -3.34 4.88
CA VAL A 79 3.47 -3.46 5.66
C VAL A 79 3.63 -4.88 6.19
N VAL A 80 2.59 -5.43 6.80
CA VAL A 80 2.60 -6.81 7.35
C VAL A 80 2.82 -7.82 6.21
N PHE A 81 2.06 -7.68 5.13
CA PHE A 81 2.17 -8.60 4.00
C PHE A 81 3.49 -8.46 3.25
N SER A 82 4.07 -7.27 3.13
CA SER A 82 5.40 -7.07 2.55
C SER A 82 6.45 -7.91 3.29
N TYR A 83 6.40 -7.93 4.63
CA TYR A 83 7.29 -8.76 5.45
C TYR A 83 7.01 -10.27 5.27
N LEU A 84 5.74 -10.67 5.25
CA LEU A 84 5.35 -12.08 5.04
C LEU A 84 5.77 -12.58 3.64
N TRP A 85 5.60 -11.77 2.60
CA TRP A 85 6.03 -12.11 1.24
C TRP A 85 7.55 -12.17 1.13
N LEU A 86 8.27 -11.27 1.79
CA LEU A 86 9.74 -11.29 1.82
C LEU A 86 10.28 -12.53 2.53
N THR A 87 9.69 -12.92 3.66
CA THR A 87 10.07 -14.16 4.37
C THR A 87 9.72 -15.41 3.54
N ALA A 88 8.55 -15.45 2.91
CA ALA A 88 8.18 -16.50 1.98
C ALA A 88 9.17 -16.61 0.80
N PHE A 89 9.63 -15.48 0.26
CA PHE A 89 10.64 -15.43 -0.80
C PHE A 89 11.99 -15.98 -0.33
N ILE A 90 12.47 -15.59 0.86
CA ILE A 90 13.73 -16.10 1.41
C ILE A 90 13.67 -17.62 1.57
N PHE A 91 12.58 -18.15 2.11
CA PHE A 91 12.42 -19.60 2.26
C PHE A 91 12.32 -20.30 0.90
N ALA A 92 11.59 -19.74 -0.08
CA ALA A 92 11.52 -20.27 -1.43
C ALA A 92 12.90 -20.29 -2.12
N ALA A 93 13.68 -19.21 -2.00
CA ALA A 93 15.02 -19.12 -2.57
C ALA A 93 15.99 -20.13 -1.93
N GLN A 94 15.92 -20.32 -0.61
CA GLN A 94 16.75 -21.31 0.07
C GLN A 94 16.36 -22.75 -0.28
N ASP A 95 15.09 -23.03 -0.52
CA ASP A 95 14.60 -24.36 -0.84
C ASP A 95 14.84 -24.74 -2.32
N TYR A 96 14.75 -23.77 -3.23
CA TYR A 96 14.83 -24.02 -4.68
C TYR A 96 16.20 -23.70 -5.32
N ASN A 97 17.11 -23.01 -4.62
CA ASN A 97 18.41 -22.59 -5.18
C ASN A 97 19.63 -23.40 -4.68
N LYS A 98 19.46 -24.35 -3.76
CA LYS A 98 20.61 -25.05 -3.12
C LYS A 98 21.32 -26.12 -3.98
N SER A 99 20.74 -26.63 -5.08
CA SER A 99 21.43 -27.38 -6.18
C SER A 99 20.41 -27.96 -7.18
N LYS A 100 20.77 -28.14 -8.46
CA LYS A 100 19.91 -28.79 -9.49
C LYS A 100 19.46 -30.20 -9.09
N THR A 101 20.33 -30.96 -8.40
CA THR A 101 20.03 -32.33 -7.95
C THR A 101 19.04 -32.33 -6.77
N LEU A 102 19.15 -31.32 -5.88
CA LEU A 102 18.21 -31.10 -4.78
C LEU A 102 16.86 -30.58 -5.28
N CYS A 103 16.77 -29.88 -6.40
CA CYS A 103 15.48 -29.40 -6.92
C CYS A 103 14.50 -30.55 -7.26
N TYR A 104 15.00 -31.74 -7.60
CA TYR A 104 14.18 -32.95 -7.80
C TYR A 104 13.87 -33.71 -6.51
N PHE A 105 14.79 -33.69 -5.53
CA PHE A 105 14.72 -34.46 -4.28
C PHE A 105 14.19 -33.67 -3.05
N ASN A 106 14.26 -32.34 -3.05
CA ASN A 106 13.78 -31.47 -1.98
C ASN A 106 12.28 -31.16 -2.16
N SER A 107 11.60 -30.90 -1.05
CA SER A 107 10.14 -30.86 -0.93
C SER A 107 9.44 -29.94 -1.96
N PRO A 108 8.42 -30.41 -2.71
CA PRO A 108 7.97 -31.79 -2.84
C PRO A 108 8.81 -32.56 -3.89
N PRO A 109 9.27 -33.79 -3.60
CA PRO A 109 9.85 -34.68 -4.60
C PRO A 109 8.82 -35.04 -5.68
N GLY A 110 9.26 -35.10 -6.94
CA GLY A 110 8.40 -35.46 -8.09
C GLY A 110 7.77 -34.29 -8.86
N VAL A 111 7.91 -33.05 -8.39
CA VAL A 111 7.49 -31.84 -9.13
C VAL A 111 8.63 -31.32 -10.00
N THR A 112 8.32 -30.97 -11.25
CA THR A 112 9.30 -30.42 -12.19
C THR A 112 9.90 -29.10 -11.69
N CYS A 113 11.23 -28.98 -11.72
CA CYS A 113 11.97 -27.76 -11.37
C CYS A 113 11.42 -26.43 -11.94
N PRO A 114 10.96 -26.34 -13.20
CA PRO A 114 10.37 -25.11 -13.72
C PRO A 114 9.15 -24.62 -12.92
N ARG A 115 8.34 -25.53 -12.36
CA ARG A 115 7.16 -25.13 -11.54
C ARG A 115 7.57 -24.56 -10.18
N LYS A 116 8.63 -25.08 -9.57
CA LYS A 116 9.20 -24.55 -8.32
C LYS A 116 9.78 -23.15 -8.53
N LYS A 117 10.52 -22.96 -9.63
CA LYS A 117 11.06 -21.65 -10.03
C LYS A 117 9.97 -20.64 -10.42
N ALA A 118 8.87 -21.11 -11.02
CA ALA A 118 7.70 -20.27 -11.26
C ALA A 118 7.10 -19.78 -9.93
N ASN A 119 6.91 -20.68 -8.95
CA ASN A 119 6.42 -20.31 -7.62
C ASN A 119 7.31 -19.24 -6.95
N GLU A 120 8.63 -19.43 -6.94
CA GLU A 120 9.62 -18.44 -6.46
C GLU A 120 9.43 -17.06 -7.10
N SER A 121 9.24 -17.04 -8.43
CA SER A 121 9.11 -15.82 -9.20
C SER A 121 7.81 -15.08 -8.89
N PHE A 122 6.70 -15.80 -8.73
CA PHE A 122 5.41 -15.20 -8.38
C PHE A 122 5.37 -14.70 -6.93
N ILE A 123 6.06 -15.37 -6.00
CA ILE A 123 6.26 -14.87 -4.63
C ILE A 123 7.03 -13.53 -4.66
N PHE A 124 8.09 -13.44 -5.49
CA PHE A 124 8.82 -12.19 -5.68
C PHE A 124 7.96 -11.09 -6.32
N LEU A 125 7.12 -11.43 -7.31
CA LEU A 125 6.19 -10.48 -7.91
C LEU A 125 5.15 -9.98 -6.89
N ALA A 126 4.60 -10.87 -6.06
CA ALA A 126 3.69 -10.48 -5.00
C ALA A 126 4.36 -9.49 -4.05
N PHE A 127 5.59 -9.78 -3.61
CA PHE A 127 6.40 -8.87 -2.79
C PHE A 127 6.62 -7.49 -3.44
N ILE A 128 7.10 -7.43 -4.68
CA ILE A 128 7.43 -6.15 -5.32
C ILE A 128 6.19 -5.31 -5.59
N PHE A 129 5.07 -5.94 -5.94
CA PHE A 129 3.80 -5.22 -6.12
C PHE A 129 3.20 -4.77 -4.79
N THR A 130 3.31 -5.53 -3.69
CA THR A 130 3.00 -4.99 -2.35
C THR A 130 3.86 -3.78 -2.01
N PHE A 131 5.16 -3.82 -2.33
CA PHE A 131 6.08 -2.72 -2.04
C PHE A 131 5.73 -1.45 -2.82
N PHE A 132 5.47 -1.57 -4.13
CA PHE A 132 5.02 -0.45 -4.95
C PHE A 132 3.62 0.04 -4.55
N GLY A 133 2.69 -0.87 -4.23
CA GLY A 133 1.36 -0.54 -3.74
C GLY A 133 1.39 0.29 -2.45
N MET A 134 2.26 -0.09 -1.51
CA MET A 134 2.51 0.67 -0.29
C MET A 134 3.05 2.08 -0.59
N PHE A 135 4.04 2.20 -1.47
CA PHE A 135 4.61 3.51 -1.84
C PHE A 135 3.57 4.42 -2.52
N LEU A 136 2.72 3.85 -3.38
CA LEU A 136 1.63 4.57 -4.03
C LEU A 136 0.54 5.02 -3.04
N GLU A 137 0.20 4.20 -2.03
CA GLU A 137 -0.71 4.62 -0.94
C GLU A 137 -0.12 5.76 -0.12
N VAL A 138 1.16 5.68 0.25
CA VAL A 138 1.84 6.75 0.99
C VAL A 138 1.86 8.04 0.16
N ALA A 139 2.15 7.94 -1.13
CA ALA A 139 2.10 9.08 -2.05
C ALA A 139 0.69 9.66 -2.17
N ALA A 140 -0.35 8.81 -2.26
CA ALA A 140 -1.74 9.24 -2.30
C ALA A 140 -2.18 9.95 -1.01
N LEU A 141 -1.81 9.42 0.16
CA LEU A 141 -2.04 10.06 1.45
C LEU A 141 -1.29 11.38 1.59
N TRP A 142 -0.06 11.45 1.10
CA TRP A 142 0.73 12.67 1.13
C TRP A 142 0.14 13.76 0.22
N ALA A 143 -0.30 13.38 -0.99
CA ALA A 143 -1.03 14.28 -1.90
C ALA A 143 -2.33 14.78 -1.25
N TYR A 144 -3.13 13.88 -0.68
CA TYR A 144 -4.36 14.22 0.03
C TYR A 144 -4.11 15.14 1.23
N ARG A 145 -3.06 14.90 2.03
CA ARG A 145 -2.68 15.80 3.14
C ARG A 145 -2.16 17.14 2.66
N LYS A 146 -1.53 17.22 1.50
CA LYS A 146 -1.06 18.50 0.95
C LYS A 146 -2.22 19.35 0.45
N GLU A 147 -3.24 18.73 -0.14
CA GLU A 147 -4.47 19.39 -0.59
C GLU A 147 -5.39 19.79 0.57
N ASN A 148 -5.45 18.96 1.62
CA ASN A 148 -6.27 19.21 2.82
C ASN A 148 -5.47 19.70 4.03
N ALA A 149 -4.19 20.06 3.84
CA ALA A 149 -3.46 20.77 4.87
C ALA A 149 -4.29 22.01 5.14
N PRO A 150 -4.65 22.30 6.41
CA PRO A 150 -5.26 23.57 6.70
C PRO A 150 -4.28 24.59 6.13
N THR A 151 -4.74 25.34 5.14
CA THR A 151 -4.13 26.62 4.87
C THR A 151 -4.16 27.25 6.25
N SER A 152 -3.01 27.38 6.90
CA SER A 152 -2.84 28.41 7.90
C SER A 152 -3.06 29.67 7.10
N THR A 153 -4.33 30.02 6.89
CA THR A 153 -4.80 31.36 7.10
C THR A 153 -4.19 31.71 8.45
N ASN A 154 -2.98 32.27 8.39
CA ASN A 154 -2.76 33.57 8.96
C ASN A 154 -3.98 34.37 8.51
N GLN A 155 -5.05 34.22 9.28
CA GLN A 155 -6.17 35.11 9.28
C GLN A 155 -5.48 36.39 9.70
N GLU A 156 -5.12 37.15 8.69
CA GLU A 156 -4.66 38.51 8.79
C GLU A 156 -5.63 39.15 9.77
N LYS A 157 -5.17 39.35 11.01
CA LYS A 157 -5.91 40.08 12.03
C LYS A 157 -5.84 41.56 11.64
N ASN A 158 -6.38 41.87 10.46
CA ASN A 158 -6.79 43.19 10.03
C ASN A 158 -8.31 43.18 10.04
N ASP A 159 -8.86 43.02 11.24
CA ASP A 159 -10.24 43.42 11.48
C ASP A 159 -10.23 44.29 12.74
N GLY A 160 -10.57 45.55 12.54
CA GLY A 160 -10.47 46.61 13.54
C GLY A 160 -9.50 47.71 13.15
N THR A 161 -9.82 48.45 12.10
CA THR A 161 -9.51 49.88 11.95
C THR A 161 -9.78 50.57 13.29
N ARG A 162 -8.75 50.67 14.15
CA ARG A 162 -8.75 51.64 15.25
C ARG A 162 -8.74 53.02 14.61
N ALA A 163 -9.80 53.78 14.83
CA ALA A 163 -9.84 55.19 14.50
C ALA A 163 -8.56 55.88 15.06
N PRO A 164 -7.91 56.76 14.30
CA PRO A 164 -6.77 57.50 14.80
C PRO A 164 -7.23 58.33 16.00
N LEU A 165 -6.53 58.19 17.12
CA LEU A 165 -6.86 58.85 18.39
C LEU A 165 -6.60 60.37 18.38
N ASP A 166 -6.26 60.94 17.23
CA ASP A 166 -5.79 62.31 17.06
C ASP A 166 -6.66 63.13 16.08
N ALA A 167 -7.97 62.88 16.04
CA ALA A 167 -8.89 63.80 15.36
C ALA A 167 -9.11 65.04 16.24
N PRO A 168 -8.81 66.27 15.76
CA PRO A 168 -9.01 67.46 16.56
C PRO A 168 -10.51 67.64 16.84
N VAL A 169 -10.84 67.80 18.12
CA VAL A 169 -12.19 68.14 18.59
C VAL A 169 -12.62 69.43 17.89
N GLY A 170 -13.59 69.31 16.98
CA GLY A 170 -14.22 70.47 16.34
C GLY A 170 -14.87 71.39 17.38
N PRO A 171 -14.90 72.71 17.14
CA PRO A 171 -15.24 73.69 18.17
C PRO A 171 -16.67 73.52 18.67
N ALA A 172 -16.81 73.61 20.00
CA ALA A 172 -18.09 73.66 20.69
C ALA A 172 -18.92 74.87 20.23
N PRO A 173 -20.26 74.75 20.10
CA PRO A 173 -21.11 75.90 19.87
C PRO A 173 -21.27 76.69 21.17
N THR A 174 -20.46 77.73 21.33
CA THR A 174 -20.81 78.96 22.05
C THR A 174 -21.67 79.82 21.09
N THR A 175 -22.75 80.50 21.45
CA THR A 175 -23.05 81.27 22.67
C THR A 175 -24.50 81.80 22.61
N THR A 176 -25.06 82.17 23.78
CA THR A 176 -26.00 83.32 24.06
C THR A 176 -27.38 83.33 23.37
N VAL A 177 -28.52 83.53 24.05
CA VAL A 177 -28.87 84.47 25.14
C VAL A 177 -29.83 83.80 26.12
#